data_AF-A0A2N0QHN8-F1
#
_entry.id   AF-A0A2N0QHN8-F1
#
_cell.length_a   1.000
_cell.length_b   1.000
_cell.length_c   1.000
_cell.angle_alpha   90.00
_cell.angle_beta   90.00
_cell.angle_gamma   90.00
#
_symmetry.space_group_name_H-M   'P 1'
#
loop_
_entity.id
_entity.type
_entity.pdbx_description
1 polymer ?
#
loop_
_entity_poly.entity_id
_entity_poly.type
_entity_poly.pdbx_seq_one_letter_code
_entity_poly.pdbx_strand_id
1 'polypeptide(L)'
;MRQGTVLFIATFFLGGLLTSLLPFLLNQTDFIFFILCTSIAFLSLSAIHLKWRQMKQEKIQHSFVVDCELELFQKIYSLKGFIDTGNECVEPMSQKPVHFLSYKAVSKNLPDDFNEALQKWDAKDPYQLGMFPAYVYPKIRILTLST
;
A
#
# COMPACT_ATOMS: atom_id res chain seq x y z
N MET A 1 14.69 5.47 11.81
CA MET A 1 15.56 6.51 12.40
C MET A 1 16.02 6.03 13.75
N ARG A 2 17.22 6.43 14.20
CA ARG A 2 17.66 6.17 15.57
C ARG A 2 16.77 6.93 16.55
N GLN A 3 16.48 6.35 17.72
CA GLN A 3 15.63 6.96 18.74
C GLN A 3 16.06 8.40 19.10
N GLY A 4 17.36 8.68 19.06
CA GLY A 4 17.90 10.04 19.28
C GLY A 4 17.42 11.09 18.29
N THR A 5 17.23 10.75 17.01
CA THR A 5 16.73 11.70 16.01
C THR A 5 15.28 12.10 16.29
N VAL A 6 14.47 11.15 16.77
CA VAL A 6 13.05 11.39 17.12
C VAL A 6 12.96 12.28 18.35
N LEU A 7 13.76 12.00 19.37
CA LEU A 7 13.84 12.82 20.58
C LEU A 7 14.31 14.25 20.25
N PHE A 8 15.30 14.39 19.38
CA PHE A 8 15.80 15.69 18.92
C PHE A 8 14.71 16.49 18.19
N ILE A 9 14.00 15.87 17.24
CA ILE A 9 12.90 16.52 16.52
C ILE A 9 11.78 16.92 17.49
N ALA A 10 11.44 16.04 18.45
CA ALA A 10 10.37 16.31 19.41
C ALA A 10 10.71 17.46 20.37
N THR A 11 11.94 17.49 20.88
CA THR A 11 12.41 18.57 21.77
C THR A 11 12.57 19.89 21.03
N PHE A 12 13.06 19.87 19.78
CA PHE A 12 13.13 21.06 18.93
C PHE A 12 11.73 21.61 18.63
N PHE A 13 10.78 20.74 18.25
CA PHE A 13 9.40 21.14 17.98
C PHE A 13 8.73 21.71 19.24
N LEU A 14 8.83 21.02 20.37
CA LEU A 14 8.25 21.48 21.63
C LEU A 14 8.86 22.80 22.09
N GLY A 15 10.19 22.93 22.02
CA GLY A 15 10.90 24.15 22.34
C GLY A 15 10.45 25.31 21.46
N GLY A 16 10.45 25.13 20.13
CA GLY A 16 10.00 26.15 19.19
C GLY A 16 8.54 26.56 19.38
N LEU A 17 7.65 25.62 19.67
CA LEU A 17 6.23 25.88 19.89
C LEU A 17 5.97 26.58 21.23
N LEU A 18 6.71 26.24 22.28
CA LEU A 18 6.66 26.96 23.55
C LEU A 18 7.23 28.37 23.40
N THR A 19 8.36 28.55 22.70
CA THR A 19 8.95 29.87 22.47
C THR A 19 8.04 30.77 21.65
N SER A 20 7.34 30.25 20.64
CA SER A 20 6.42 31.06 19.83
C SER A 20 5.18 31.50 20.59
N LEU A 21 4.70 30.68 21.53
CA LEU A 21 3.55 30.99 22.39
C LEU A 21 3.93 31.72 23.67
N LEU A 22 5.22 31.79 24.01
CA LEU A 22 5.73 32.36 25.26
C LEU A 22 5.20 33.78 25.56
N PRO A 23 5.10 34.72 24.60
CA PRO A 23 4.57 36.06 24.87
C PRO A 23 3.11 36.05 25.37
N PHE A 24 2.29 35.13 24.87
CA PHE A 24 0.92 34.94 25.33
C PHE A 24 0.87 34.23 26.69
N LEU A 25 1.74 33.24 26.88
CA LEU A 25 1.80 32.44 28.10
C LEU A 25 2.25 33.28 29.31
N LEU A 26 3.24 34.16 29.15
CA LEU A 26 3.76 35.02 30.21
C LEU A 26 2.75 36.09 30.68
N ASN A 27 1.69 36.35 29.92
CA ASN A 27 0.63 37.29 30.30
C ASN A 27 -0.46 36.63 31.17
N GLN A 28 -0.25 35.38 31.60
CA GLN A 28 -1.17 34.63 32.46
C GLN A 28 -0.63 34.54 33.89
N THR A 29 -1.48 34.16 34.84
CA THR A 29 -1.04 33.84 36.20
C THR A 29 -0.18 32.57 36.21
N ASP A 30 0.73 32.43 37.17
CA ASP A 30 1.67 31.30 37.25
C ASP A 30 0.96 29.94 37.18
N PHE A 31 -0.18 29.80 37.87
CA PHE A 31 -0.97 28.56 37.84
C PHE A 31 -1.49 28.23 36.43
N ILE A 32 -2.03 29.24 35.72
CA ILE A 32 -2.53 29.07 34.35
C ILE A 32 -1.36 28.81 33.39
N PHE A 33 -0.22 29.49 33.58
CA PHE A 33 1.00 29.28 32.81
C PHE A 33 1.46 27.81 32.88
N PHE A 34 1.57 27.24 34.08
CA PHE A 34 1.99 25.84 34.24
C PHE A 34 1.01 24.86 33.60
N ILE A 35 -0.30 25.10 33.73
CA ILE A 35 -1.33 24.27 33.08
C ILE A 35 -1.20 24.32 31.56
N LEU A 36 -1.06 25.52 30.98
CA LEU A 36 -0.93 25.68 29.54
C LEU A 36 0.35 25.04 29.01
N CYS A 37 1.50 25.28 29.64
CA CYS A 37 2.77 24.65 29.23
C CYS A 37 2.70 23.12 29.29
N THR A 38 2.14 22.57 30.37
CA THR A 38 1.97 21.11 30.53
C THR A 38 1.02 20.55 29.47
N SER A 39 -0.07 21.26 29.19
CA SER A 39 -1.05 20.86 28.18
C SER A 39 -0.45 20.87 26.77
N ILE A 40 0.30 21.93 26.44
CA ILE A 40 1.03 22.06 25.18
C ILE A 40 2.05 20.93 25.02
N ALA A 41 2.82 20.64 26.08
CA ALA A 41 3.80 19.55 26.05
C ALA A 41 3.13 18.19 25.84
N PHE A 42 2.06 17.91 26.57
CA PHE A 42 1.31 16.66 26.46
C PHE A 42 0.67 16.47 25.07
N LEU A 43 0.02 17.51 24.54
CA LEU A 43 -0.59 17.48 23.22
C LEU A 43 0.45 17.31 22.11
N SER A 44 1.57 18.05 22.21
CA SER A 44 2.67 17.97 21.24
C SER A 44 3.28 16.57 21.22
N LEU A 45 3.56 16.00 22.39
CA LEU A 45 4.12 14.66 22.50
C LEU A 45 3.14 13.61 21.96
N SER A 46 1.86 13.74 22.27
CA SER A 46 0.80 12.84 21.78
C SER A 46 0.68 12.90 20.25
N ALA A 47 0.70 14.10 19.66
CA ALA A 47 0.65 14.29 18.22
C ALA A 47 1.87 13.66 17.51
N ILE A 48 3.08 13.87 18.05
CA ILE A 48 4.31 13.28 17.52
C ILE A 48 4.25 11.75 17.60
N HIS A 49 3.81 11.19 18.74
CA HIS A 49 3.68 9.75 18.92
C HIS A 49 2.70 9.12 17.92
N LEU A 50 1.54 9.75 17.72
CA LEU A 50 0.54 9.28 16.75
C LEU A 50 1.10 9.31 15.32
N LYS A 51 1.72 10.42 14.92
CA LYS A 51 2.32 10.56 13.58
C LYS A 51 3.46 9.58 13.36
N TRP A 52 4.30 9.37 14.37
CA TRP A 52 5.38 8.39 14.31
C TRP A 52 4.87 6.98 14.06
N ARG A 53 3.78 6.58 14.75
CA ARG A 53 3.14 5.28 14.56
C ARG A 53 2.59 5.13 13.14
N GLN A 54 1.90 6.15 12.62
CA GLN A 54 1.38 6.17 11.25
C GLN A 54 2.50 5.99 10.23
N MET A 55 3.55 6.81 10.31
CA MET A 55 4.70 6.72 9.41
C MET A 55 5.40 5.36 9.45
N LYS A 56 5.50 4.74 10.63
CA LYS A 56 6.08 3.40 10.77
C LYS A 56 5.20 2.34 10.08
N GLN A 57 3.88 2.42 10.23
CA GLN A 57 2.94 1.52 9.57
C GLN A 57 2.98 1.69 8.05
N GLU A 58 2.94 2.93 7.56
CA GLU A 58 3.08 3.25 6.13
C GLU A 58 4.39 2.71 5.57
N LYS A 59 5.52 2.91 6.28
CA LYS A 59 6.81 2.37 5.86
C LYS A 59 6.80 0.85 5.71
N ILE A 60 6.15 0.14 6.64
CA ILE A 60 6.02 -1.32 6.57
C ILE A 60 5.18 -1.70 5.36
N GLN A 61 4.01 -1.07 5.16
CA GLN A 61 3.16 -1.36 4.00
C GLN A 61 3.87 -1.08 2.67
N HIS A 62 4.57 0.05 2.56
CA HIS A 62 5.36 0.40 1.39
C HIS A 62 6.51 -0.57 1.14
N SER A 63 7.06 -1.23 2.16
CA SER A 63 8.12 -2.22 1.98
C SER A 63 7.65 -3.49 1.26
N PHE A 64 6.34 -3.75 1.23
CA PHE A 64 5.75 -4.83 0.44
C PHE A 64 5.39 -4.40 -0.98
N VAL A 65 5.54 -3.11 -1.33
CA VAL A 65 5.32 -2.62 -2.69
C VAL A 65 6.66 -2.57 -3.42
N VAL A 66 6.80 -3.36 -4.48
CA VAL A 66 8.04 -3.48 -5.26
C VAL A 66 7.83 -3.14 -6.72
N ASP A 67 8.89 -2.72 -7.39
CA ASP A 67 8.91 -2.61 -8.85
C ASP A 67 9.06 -4.00 -9.47
N CYS A 68 8.20 -4.31 -10.44
CA CYS A 68 8.18 -5.58 -11.15
C CYS A 68 8.21 -5.34 -12.67
N GLU A 69 8.89 -6.23 -13.38
CA GLU A 69 8.78 -6.35 -14.83
C GLU A 69 8.01 -7.64 -15.15
N LEU A 70 6.90 -7.49 -15.87
CA LEU A 70 6.13 -8.61 -16.38
C LEU A 70 6.36 -8.73 -17.88
N GLU A 71 6.84 -9.88 -18.34
CA GLU A 71 6.84 -10.23 -19.75
C GLU A 71 5.57 -11.00 -20.10
N LEU A 72 4.76 -10.46 -21.01
CA LEU A 72 3.51 -11.08 -21.47
C LEU A 72 3.32 -10.78 -22.95
N PHE A 73 3.09 -11.82 -23.77
CA PHE A 73 2.98 -11.70 -25.24
C PHE A 73 4.15 -10.94 -25.90
N GLN A 74 5.39 -11.22 -25.46
CA GLN A 74 6.62 -10.55 -25.92
C GLN A 74 6.64 -9.03 -25.66
N LYS A 75 5.78 -8.53 -24.77
CA LYS A 75 5.78 -7.15 -24.29
C LYS A 75 6.19 -7.12 -22.83
N ILE A 76 6.95 -6.10 -22.46
CA ILE A 76 7.37 -5.86 -21.07
C ILE A 76 6.46 -4.79 -20.47
N TYR A 77 5.96 -5.07 -19.27
CA TYR A 77 5.12 -4.18 -18.48
C TYR A 77 5.86 -3.84 -17.19
N SER A 78 6.17 -2.56 -16.99
CA SER A 78 6.68 -2.05 -15.72
C SER A 78 5.51 -1.81 -14.77
N LEU A 79 5.43 -2.61 -13.71
CA LEU A 79 4.30 -2.66 -12.78
C LEU A 79 4.79 -2.45 -11.34
N LYS A 80 3.87 -2.02 -10.47
CA LYS A 80 4.06 -2.15 -9.02
C LYS A 80 3.45 -3.47 -8.57
N GLY A 81 4.25 -4.34 -7.98
CA GLY A 81 3.82 -5.57 -7.33
C GLY A 81 3.61 -5.36 -5.84
N PHE A 82 2.67 -6.11 -5.26
CA PHE A 82 2.52 -6.22 -3.81
C PHE A 82 2.96 -7.63 -3.39
N ILE A 83 3.92 -7.71 -2.48
CA ILE A 83 4.39 -8.97 -1.90
C ILE A 83 3.34 -9.43 -0.88
N ASP A 84 2.50 -10.37 -1.30
CA ASP A 84 1.58 -11.06 -0.41
C ASP A 84 2.23 -12.35 0.10
N THR A 85 2.80 -12.28 1.32
CA THR A 85 3.42 -13.44 1.96
C THR A 85 2.40 -14.52 2.35
N GLY A 86 1.11 -14.20 2.35
CA GLY A 86 0.02 -15.15 2.61
C GLY A 86 -0.57 -15.77 1.34
N ASN A 87 -0.02 -15.45 0.16
CA ASN A 87 -0.47 -16.05 -1.09
C ASN A 87 0.05 -17.49 -1.19
N GLU A 88 -0.79 -18.44 -0.78
CA GLU A 88 -0.56 -19.88 -0.92
C GLU A 88 -1.24 -20.44 -2.19
N CYS A 89 -1.73 -19.58 -3.08
CA CYS A 89 -2.42 -20.01 -4.29
C CYS A 89 -1.45 -20.68 -5.26
N VAL A 90 -1.70 -21.97 -5.51
CA VAL A 90 -1.00 -22.78 -6.49
C VAL A 90 -1.96 -23.30 -7.54
N GLU A 91 -1.48 -23.41 -8.78
CA GLU A 91 -2.26 -24.02 -9.85
C GLU A 91 -2.33 -25.55 -9.61
N PRO A 92 -3.53 -26.18 -9.54
CA PRO A 92 -3.68 -27.57 -9.09
C PRO A 92 -2.91 -28.61 -9.90
N MET A 93 -2.73 -28.43 -11.20
CA MET A 93 -2.11 -29.43 -12.07
C MET A 93 -0.58 -29.33 -12.07
N SER A 94 -0.03 -28.13 -12.14
CA SER A 94 1.40 -27.87 -12.22
C SER A 94 2.06 -27.58 -10.88
N GLN A 95 1.26 -27.31 -9.84
CA GLN A 95 1.73 -26.93 -8.50
C GLN A 95 2.61 -25.66 -8.49
N LYS A 96 2.52 -24.85 -9.55
CA LYS A 96 3.25 -23.59 -9.64
C LYS A 96 2.51 -22.47 -8.90
N PRO A 97 3.23 -21.52 -8.29
CA PRO A 97 2.62 -20.38 -7.63
C PRO A 97 1.86 -19.50 -8.64
N VAL A 98 0.76 -18.91 -8.19
CA VAL A 98 -0.09 -18.03 -8.99
C VAL A 98 0.19 -16.57 -8.62
N HIS A 99 0.40 -15.72 -9.64
CA HIS A 99 0.46 -14.28 -9.49
C HIS A 99 -0.87 -13.65 -9.89
N PHE A 100 -1.41 -12.78 -9.04
CA PHE A 100 -2.59 -11.99 -9.36
C PHE A 100 -2.19 -10.72 -10.11
N LEU A 101 -2.74 -10.55 -11.31
CA LEU A 101 -2.48 -9.39 -12.14
C LEU A 101 -3.76 -8.57 -12.29
N SER A 102 -3.68 -7.28 -11.99
CA SER A 102 -4.78 -6.37 -12.27
C SER A 102 -4.94 -6.20 -13.78
N TYR A 103 -6.11 -6.56 -14.31
CA TYR A 103 -6.44 -6.35 -15.73
C TYR A 103 -6.19 -4.90 -16.18
N LYS A 104 -6.55 -3.91 -15.33
CA LYS A 104 -6.36 -2.47 -15.62
C LYS A 104 -4.88 -2.10 -15.83
N ALA A 105 -3.95 -2.87 -15.26
CA ALA A 105 -2.53 -2.59 -15.36
C ALA A 105 -1.94 -2.99 -16.73
N VAL A 106 -2.60 -3.90 -17.44
CA VAL A 106 -2.10 -4.45 -18.72
C VAL A 106 -3.03 -4.22 -19.91
N SER A 107 -4.31 -3.90 -19.68
CA SER A 107 -5.37 -3.88 -20.69
C SER A 107 -5.09 -3.02 -21.92
N LYS A 108 -4.31 -1.94 -21.80
CA LYS A 108 -3.98 -1.04 -22.91
C LYS A 108 -3.09 -1.67 -23.98
N ASN A 109 -2.27 -2.65 -23.59
CA ASN A 109 -1.25 -3.24 -24.48
C ASN A 109 -1.50 -4.73 -24.76
N LEU A 110 -2.56 -5.32 -24.17
CA LEU A 110 -2.97 -6.68 -24.49
C LEU A 110 -3.40 -6.78 -25.96
N PRO A 111 -3.25 -7.95 -26.60
CA PRO A 111 -3.86 -8.22 -27.90
C PRO A 111 -5.38 -7.97 -27.86
N ASP A 112 -5.92 -7.28 -28.87
CA ASP A 112 -7.32 -6.85 -28.89
C ASP A 112 -8.32 -8.01 -28.78
N ASP A 113 -8.03 -9.13 -29.45
CA ASP A 113 -8.85 -10.34 -29.42
C ASP A 113 -8.90 -10.99 -28.03
N PHE A 114 -7.77 -11.06 -27.34
CA PHE A 114 -7.69 -11.53 -25.96
C PHE A 114 -8.38 -10.55 -25.00
N ASN A 115 -8.24 -9.25 -25.25
CA ASN A 115 -8.85 -8.20 -24.45
C ASN A 115 -10.39 -8.27 -24.51
N GLU A 116 -10.94 -8.44 -25.71
CA GLU A 116 -12.36 -8.62 -25.96
C GLU A 116 -12.87 -9.93 -25.33
N ALA A 117 -12.12 -11.02 -25.44
CA ALA A 117 -12.46 -12.29 -24.82
C ALA A 117 -12.56 -12.18 -23.28
N LEU A 118 -11.63 -11.49 -22.62
CA LEU A 118 -11.66 -11.24 -21.17
C LEU A 118 -12.89 -10.43 -20.74
N GLN A 119 -13.35 -9.48 -21.56
CA GLN A 119 -14.54 -8.67 -21.27
C GLN A 119 -15.85 -9.43 -21.51
N LYS A 120 -15.86 -10.37 -22.46
CA LYS A 120 -17.02 -11.22 -22.78
C LYS A 120 -17.17 -12.43 -21.87
N TRP A 121 -16.09 -12.86 -21.22
CA TRP A 121 -16.09 -14.05 -20.36
C TRP A 121 -17.05 -13.87 -19.17
N ASP A 122 -17.94 -14.83 -18.98
CA ASP A 122 -18.95 -14.81 -17.92
C ASP A 122 -18.52 -15.71 -16.76
N ALA A 123 -18.40 -15.12 -15.57
CA ALA A 123 -18.08 -15.85 -14.35
C ALA A 123 -19.18 -16.86 -13.94
N LYS A 124 -20.42 -16.71 -14.43
CA LYS A 124 -21.52 -17.65 -14.16
C LYS A 124 -21.43 -18.93 -14.99
N ASP A 125 -20.77 -18.88 -16.15
CA ASP A 125 -20.49 -20.06 -16.97
C ASP A 125 -18.98 -20.08 -17.34
N PRO A 126 -18.12 -20.34 -16.34
CA PRO A 126 -16.68 -20.09 -16.45
C PRO A 126 -15.96 -21.02 -17.43
N TYR A 127 -16.59 -22.13 -17.83
CA TYR A 127 -16.03 -23.14 -18.73
C TYR A 127 -16.32 -22.85 -20.20
N GLN A 128 -17.15 -21.84 -20.52
CA GLN A 128 -17.26 -21.33 -21.89
C GLN A 128 -16.00 -20.54 -22.21
N LEU A 129 -15.07 -21.19 -22.91
CA LEU A 129 -13.78 -20.62 -23.26
C LEU A 129 -13.61 -20.40 -24.77
N GLY A 130 -14.64 -20.69 -25.57
CA GLY A 130 -14.58 -20.59 -27.04
C GLY A 130 -14.38 -19.17 -27.58
N MET A 131 -14.60 -18.13 -26.76
CA MET A 131 -14.30 -16.74 -27.12
C MET A 131 -12.80 -16.40 -27.08
N PHE A 132 -11.99 -17.21 -26.39
CA PHE A 132 -10.54 -16.94 -26.30
C PHE A 132 -9.83 -17.37 -27.58
N PRO A 133 -8.83 -16.59 -28.03
CA PRO A 133 -8.11 -16.91 -29.26
C PRO A 133 -7.30 -18.19 -29.12
N ALA A 134 -7.09 -18.90 -30.24
CA ALA A 134 -6.50 -20.24 -30.27
C ALA A 134 -5.10 -20.33 -29.64
N TYR A 135 -4.32 -19.24 -29.63
CA TYR A 135 -3.00 -19.20 -29.00
C TYR A 135 -3.03 -19.05 -27.46
N VAL A 136 -4.20 -18.68 -26.91
CA VAL A 136 -4.44 -18.51 -25.46
C VAL A 136 -5.28 -19.66 -24.91
N TYR A 137 -6.33 -20.08 -25.61
CA TYR A 137 -7.26 -21.15 -25.21
C TYR A 137 -6.59 -22.37 -24.52
N PRO A 138 -5.57 -23.03 -25.11
CA PRO A 138 -4.96 -24.22 -24.51
C PRO A 138 -4.20 -23.93 -23.21
N LYS A 139 -3.89 -22.66 -22.93
CA LYS A 139 -3.13 -22.20 -21.75
C LYS A 139 -4.05 -21.73 -20.60
N ILE A 140 -5.34 -21.55 -20.84
CA ILE A 140 -6.29 -21.11 -19.81
C ILE A 140 -6.56 -22.27 -18.84
N ARG A 141 -6.53 -21.95 -17.55
CA ARG A 141 -6.97 -22.83 -16.46
C ARG A 141 -7.91 -22.03 -15.58
N ILE A 142 -9.05 -22.63 -15.23
CA ILE A 142 -10.02 -22.02 -14.33
C ILE A 142 -9.66 -22.41 -12.90
N LEU A 143 -9.40 -21.41 -12.07
CA LEU A 143 -9.10 -21.55 -10.66
C LEU A 143 -10.30 -21.04 -9.86
N THR A 144 -10.85 -21.90 -9.00
CA THR A 144 -11.87 -21.48 -8.04
C THR A 144 -11.17 -20.95 -6.80
N LEU A 145 -11.43 -19.70 -6.45
CA LEU A 145 -10.97 -19.13 -5.19
C LEU A 145 -11.97 -19.53 -4.09
N SER A 146 -11.53 -20.35 -3.14
CA SER A 146 -12.25 -20.60 -1.90
C SER A 146 -11.70 -19.67 -0.81
N THR A 147 -12.56 -18.80 -0.28
CA THR A 147 -12.28 -17.98 0.92
C THR A 147 -12.68 -18.71 2.18
#